data_AF-A0A8T3YML3-F1
#
_entry.id   AF-A0A8T3YML3-F1
#
_cell.length_a   1.000
_cell.length_b   1.000
_cell.length_c   1.000
_cell.angle_alpha   90.00
_cell.angle_beta   90.00
_cell.angle_gamma   90.00
#
_symmetry.space_group_name_H-M   'P 1'
#
loop_
_entity.id
_entity.type
_entity.pdbx_description
1 polymer ?
#
loop_
_entity_poly.entity_id
_entity_poly.type
_entity_poly.pdbx_seq_one_letter_code
_entity_poly.pdbx_strand_id
1 'polypeptide(L)'
;MDGKKARRMAAQILKAGETKVWVSPEQAKRVSEAMTKDDIRALIKERIIGKRSVQQHSRGRARTLLAKKAKGRKKGRGKRTGTKAARRGKEYWMKNVRAQRRVFRELRGSGAKFKRPAREIYLMIKGNYFRGKNYISTMVEEAKK
;
A
#
# COMPACT_ATOMS: atom_id res chain seq x y z
N MET A 1 -36.36 5.98 -28.74
CA MET A 1 -34.99 6.47 -28.40
C MET A 1 -34.17 5.25 -27.96
N ASP A 2 -33.78 4.39 -28.90
CA ASP A 2 -33.55 2.96 -28.58
C ASP A 2 -32.16 2.43 -28.98
N GLY A 3 -31.10 3.17 -28.63
CA GLY A 3 -29.72 2.69 -28.72
C GLY A 3 -29.27 1.80 -27.54
N LYS A 4 -30.19 1.28 -26.71
CA LYS A 4 -29.86 0.55 -25.46
C LYS A 4 -29.17 -0.80 -25.75
N LYS A 5 -29.66 -1.53 -26.76
CA LYS A 5 -29.05 -2.79 -27.22
C LYS A 5 -27.65 -2.56 -27.78
N ALA A 6 -27.46 -1.51 -28.59
CA ALA A 6 -26.17 -1.12 -29.14
C ALA A 6 -25.18 -0.72 -28.04
N ARG A 7 -25.62 0.08 -27.05
CA ARG A 7 -24.80 0.44 -25.89
C ARG A 7 -24.36 -0.78 -25.07
N ARG A 8 -25.24 -1.75 -24.84
CA ARG A 8 -24.91 -3.01 -24.16
C ARG A 8 -23.86 -3.83 -24.92
N MET A 9 -24.03 -3.97 -26.23
CA MET A 9 -23.07 -4.70 -27.08
C MET A 9 -21.70 -3.98 -27.14
N ALA A 10 -21.70 -2.65 -27.26
CA ALA A 10 -20.50 -1.84 -27.20
C ALA A 10 -19.76 -1.95 -25.85
N ALA A 11 -20.51 -1.97 -24.74
CA ALA A 11 -19.97 -2.15 -23.41
C ALA A 11 -19.24 -3.49 -23.24
N GLN A 12 -19.82 -4.58 -23.77
CA GLN A 12 -19.19 -5.90 -23.79
C GLN A 12 -17.90 -5.93 -24.62
N ILE A 13 -17.92 -5.33 -25.80
CA ILE A 13 -16.74 -5.27 -26.70
C ILE A 13 -15.62 -4.43 -26.08
N LEU A 14 -15.95 -3.26 -25.50
CA LEU A 14 -15.01 -2.33 -24.88
C LEU A 14 -14.59 -2.70 -23.45
N LYS A 15 -15.11 -3.82 -22.92
CA LYS A 15 -14.93 -4.28 -21.53
C LYS A 15 -15.12 -3.11 -20.55
N ALA A 16 -16.26 -2.43 -20.66
CA ALA A 16 -16.62 -1.25 -19.88
C ALA A 16 -18.07 -1.36 -19.40
N GLY A 17 -18.46 -0.57 -18.41
CA GLY A 17 -19.87 -0.43 -18.04
C GLY A 17 -20.65 0.35 -19.10
N GLU A 18 -21.96 0.09 -19.24
CA GLU A 18 -22.83 0.77 -20.21
C GLU A 18 -22.82 2.30 -20.05
N THR A 19 -22.72 2.79 -18.81
CA THR A 19 -22.59 4.22 -18.48
C THR A 19 -21.29 4.87 -18.98
N LYS A 20 -20.26 4.07 -19.26
CA LYS A 20 -18.97 4.54 -19.78
C LYS A 20 -18.89 4.52 -21.30
N VAL A 21 -19.91 3.99 -21.99
CA VAL A 21 -19.99 4.07 -23.44
C VAL A 21 -20.46 5.47 -23.83
N TRP A 22 -19.61 6.19 -24.54
CA TRP A 22 -19.94 7.45 -25.20
C TRP A 22 -20.40 7.17 -26.63
N VAL A 23 -21.43 7.89 -27.06
CA VAL A 23 -22.01 7.80 -28.40
C VAL A 23 -22.11 9.22 -28.94
N SER A 24 -21.70 9.43 -30.20
CA SER A 24 -21.84 10.73 -30.86
C SER A 24 -23.31 11.13 -31.01
N PRO A 25 -23.72 12.34 -30.57
CA PRO A 25 -25.10 12.81 -30.70
C PRO A 25 -25.57 12.95 -32.16
N GLU A 26 -24.66 13.33 -33.06
CA GLU A 26 -24.96 13.61 -34.47
C GLU A 26 -25.31 12.34 -35.26
N GLN A 27 -24.69 11.21 -34.88
CA GLN A 27 -24.85 9.93 -35.58
C GLN A 27 -25.69 8.92 -34.77
N ALA A 28 -26.54 9.41 -33.86
CA ALA A 28 -27.37 8.57 -33.00
C ALA A 28 -28.32 7.64 -33.77
N LYS A 29 -28.79 8.05 -34.96
CA LYS A 29 -29.64 7.22 -35.84
C LYS A 29 -28.89 5.99 -36.36
N ARG A 30 -27.68 6.20 -36.90
CA ARG A 30 -26.79 5.13 -37.41
C ARG A 30 -26.40 4.12 -36.33
N VAL A 31 -26.28 4.56 -35.08
CA VAL A 31 -26.02 3.69 -33.92
C VAL A 31 -27.25 2.88 -33.52
N SER A 32 -28.46 3.39 -33.76
CA SER A 32 -29.72 2.68 -33.51
C SER A 32 -29.99 1.58 -34.54
N GLU A 33 -29.49 1.74 -35.76
CA GLU A 33 -29.61 0.77 -36.86
C GLU A 33 -28.63 -0.41 -36.72
N ALA A 34 -27.56 -0.26 -35.92
CA ALA A 34 -26.58 -1.32 -35.71
C ALA A 34 -27.17 -2.53 -34.94
N MET A 35 -27.21 -3.69 -35.60
CA MET A 35 -27.80 -4.91 -35.04
C MET A 35 -26.77 -5.94 -34.59
N THR A 36 -25.61 -6.01 -35.26
CA THR A 36 -24.58 -7.03 -34.99
C THR A 36 -23.41 -6.46 -34.18
N LYS A 37 -22.57 -7.37 -33.65
CA LYS A 37 -21.33 -6.97 -32.95
C LYS A 37 -20.28 -6.40 -33.92
N ASP A 38 -20.30 -6.82 -35.18
CA ASP A 38 -19.36 -6.35 -36.20
C ASP A 38 -19.66 -4.91 -36.63
N ASP A 39 -20.94 -4.54 -36.77
CA ASP A 39 -21.35 -3.15 -37.02
C ASP A 39 -20.84 -2.23 -35.90
N ILE A 40 -20.95 -2.67 -34.64
CA ILE A 40 -20.47 -1.90 -33.50
C ILE A 40 -18.94 -1.80 -33.48
N ARG A 41 -18.21 -2.84 -33.93
CA ARG A 41 -16.76 -2.75 -34.09
C ARG A 41 -16.38 -1.73 -35.15
N ALA A 42 -17.12 -1.65 -36.26
CA ALA A 42 -16.94 -0.62 -37.29
C ALA A 42 -17.20 0.79 -36.73
N LEU A 43 -18.31 0.99 -36.01
CA LEU A 43 -18.65 2.27 -35.37
C LEU A 43 -17.63 2.70 -34.30
N ILE A 44 -17.00 1.76 -33.59
CA ILE A 44 -15.89 2.03 -32.67
C ILE A 44 -14.64 2.48 -33.45
N LYS A 45 -14.34 1.81 -34.58
CA LYS A 45 -13.20 2.16 -35.43
C LYS A 45 -13.35 3.57 -36.04
N GLU A 46 -14.57 3.93 -36.43
CA GLU A 46 -14.95 5.28 -36.91
C GLU A 46 -15.04 6.33 -35.78
N ARG A 47 -14.80 5.97 -34.52
CA ARG A 47 -14.89 6.83 -33.32
C ARG A 47 -16.28 7.41 -33.03
N ILE A 48 -17.33 6.83 -33.61
CA ILE A 48 -18.72 7.20 -33.32
C ILE A 48 -19.14 6.69 -31.93
N ILE A 49 -18.61 5.52 -31.55
CA ILE A 49 -18.76 4.92 -30.22
C ILE A 49 -17.39 4.85 -29.54
N GLY A 50 -17.30 5.32 -28.30
CA GLY A 50 -16.06 5.37 -27.54
C GLY A 50 -16.22 5.01 -26.08
N LYS A 51 -15.10 4.81 -25.38
CA LYS A 51 -15.05 4.60 -23.93
C LYS A 51 -14.67 5.89 -23.23
N ARG A 52 -15.54 6.41 -22.37
CA ARG A 52 -15.20 7.51 -21.46
C ARG A 52 -14.14 7.04 -20.48
N SER A 53 -13.17 7.92 -20.20
CA SER A 53 -12.17 7.66 -19.17
C SER A 53 -12.84 7.47 -17.80
N VAL A 54 -12.19 6.67 -16.95
CA VAL A 54 -12.61 6.52 -15.55
C VAL A 54 -12.05 7.71 -14.78
N GLN A 55 -12.91 8.45 -14.10
CA GLN A 55 -12.46 9.51 -13.21
C GLN A 55 -11.73 8.85 -12.03
N GLN A 56 -10.45 9.19 -11.86
CA GLN A 56 -9.64 8.71 -10.75
C GLN A 56 -9.56 9.81 -9.68
N HIS A 57 -9.69 9.44 -8.42
CA HIS A 57 -9.50 10.39 -7.33
C HIS A 57 -8.03 10.73 -7.15
N SER A 58 -7.73 12.04 -7.16
CA SER A 58 -6.39 12.54 -6.87
C SER A 58 -5.93 12.13 -5.47
N ARG A 59 -4.68 11.65 -5.37
CA ARG A 59 -4.01 11.31 -4.10
C ARG A 59 -3.10 12.42 -3.58
N GLY A 60 -3.10 13.61 -4.18
CA GLY A 60 -2.15 14.69 -3.84
C GLY A 60 -2.19 15.08 -2.35
N ARG A 61 -3.38 15.36 -1.82
CA ARG A 61 -3.58 15.69 -0.38
C ARG A 61 -3.18 14.55 0.55
N ALA A 62 -3.43 13.30 0.15
CA ALA A 62 -3.04 12.13 0.93
C ALA A 62 -1.51 11.98 1.00
N ARG A 63 -0.80 12.20 -0.11
CA ARG A 63 0.67 12.14 -0.17
C ARG A 63 1.32 13.24 0.69
N THR A 64 0.82 14.47 0.63
CA THR A 64 1.35 15.57 1.45
C THR A 64 1.13 15.32 2.95
N LEU A 65 -0.02 14.78 3.34
CA LEU A 65 -0.29 14.36 4.72
C LEU A 65 0.65 13.23 5.16
N LEU A 66 0.88 12.23 4.30
CA LEU A 66 1.76 11.10 4.58
C LEU A 66 3.20 11.56 4.79
N ALA A 67 3.71 12.47 3.95
CA ALA A 67 5.03 13.06 4.11
C ALA A 67 5.16 13.83 5.44
N LYS A 68 4.14 14.61 5.83
CA LYS A 68 4.10 15.29 7.14
C LYS A 68 4.11 14.27 8.30
N LYS A 69 3.33 13.18 8.21
CA LYS A 69 3.28 12.10 9.21
C LYS A 69 4.60 11.33 9.30
N ALA A 70 5.31 11.11 8.19
CA ALA A 70 6.61 10.45 8.16
C ALA A 70 7.66 11.24 8.95
N LYS A 71 7.66 12.57 8.80
CA LYS A 71 8.49 13.51 9.59
C LYS A 71 8.04 13.67 11.06
N GLY A 72 7.08 12.88 11.54
CA GLY A 72 6.56 12.96 12.92
C GLY A 72 5.50 14.03 13.18
N ARG A 73 5.17 14.89 12.20
CA ARG A 73 4.14 15.94 12.33
C ARG A 73 2.72 15.33 12.25
N LYS A 74 1.70 16.08 12.68
CA LYS A 74 0.26 15.67 12.63
C LYS A 74 -0.04 14.34 13.37
N LYS A 75 0.71 14.02 14.44
CA LYS A 75 0.56 12.82 15.29
C LYS A 75 0.29 13.12 16.78
N GLY A 76 -0.11 14.36 17.12
CA GLY A 76 -0.38 14.81 18.49
C GLY A 76 -1.62 14.16 19.14
N ARG A 77 -1.81 14.34 20.46
CA ARG A 77 -2.85 13.65 21.25
C ARG A 77 -4.27 13.87 20.68
N GLY A 78 -4.64 15.10 20.35
CA GLY A 78 -5.97 15.43 19.78
C GLY A 78 -6.20 14.96 18.33
N LYS A 79 -5.20 14.38 17.66
CA LYS A 79 -5.36 13.76 16.32
C LYS A 79 -5.31 12.23 16.37
N ARG A 80 -5.10 11.65 17.55
CA ARG A 80 -5.07 10.19 17.73
C ARG A 80 -6.48 9.71 17.99
N THR A 81 -6.87 8.69 17.24
CA THR A 81 -8.08 7.90 17.49
C THR A 81 -7.66 6.48 17.90
N GLY A 82 -8.50 5.82 18.70
CA GLY A 82 -8.24 4.47 19.21
C GLY A 82 -7.22 4.37 20.36
N THR A 83 -7.22 3.20 21.02
CA THR A 83 -6.39 2.92 22.20
C THR A 83 -4.89 2.81 21.84
N LYS A 84 -4.02 2.86 22.85
CA LYS A 84 -2.56 2.68 22.66
C LYS A 84 -2.23 1.31 22.08
N ALA A 85 -2.94 0.27 22.52
CA ALA A 85 -2.76 -1.11 22.04
C ALA A 85 -3.14 -1.24 20.56
N ALA A 86 -4.24 -0.62 20.12
CA ALA A 86 -4.65 -0.62 18.72
C ALA A 86 -3.63 0.09 17.81
N ARG A 87 -2.99 1.17 18.29
CA ARG A 87 -1.95 1.89 17.54
C ARG A 87 -0.57 1.22 17.59
N ARG A 88 -0.32 0.36 18.60
CA ARG A 88 0.96 -0.34 18.81
C ARG A 88 0.72 -1.65 19.55
N GLY A 89 0.48 -2.73 18.79
CA GLY A 89 0.27 -4.07 19.33
C GLY A 89 1.54 -4.83 19.67
N LYS A 90 1.39 -6.14 19.92
CA LYS A 90 2.47 -7.11 20.23
C LYS A 90 3.57 -7.16 19.16
N GLU A 91 3.23 -6.86 17.92
CA GLU A 91 4.18 -6.76 16.79
C GLU A 91 5.36 -5.83 17.06
N TYR A 92 5.13 -4.75 17.80
CA TYR A 92 6.21 -3.82 18.17
C TYR A 92 7.28 -4.50 19.04
N TRP A 93 6.85 -5.27 20.06
CA TRP A 93 7.75 -6.05 20.90
C TRP A 93 8.47 -7.12 20.08
N MET A 94 7.75 -7.85 19.22
CA MET A 94 8.34 -8.85 18.34
C MET A 94 9.42 -8.25 17.43
N LYS A 95 9.16 -7.08 16.84
CA LYS A 95 10.12 -6.36 16.00
C LYS A 95 11.38 -5.97 16.77
N ASN A 96 11.23 -5.48 18.01
CA ASN A 96 12.37 -5.10 18.85
C ASN A 96 13.24 -6.32 19.24
N VAL A 97 12.62 -7.39 19.75
CA VAL A 97 13.32 -8.62 20.15
C VAL A 97 14.02 -9.28 18.96
N ARG A 98 13.37 -9.33 17.79
CA ARG A 98 13.98 -9.88 16.57
C ARG A 98 15.17 -9.03 16.10
N ALA A 99 15.05 -7.70 16.14
CA ALA A 99 16.15 -6.81 15.78
C ALA A 99 17.35 -6.97 16.74
N GLN A 100 17.09 -7.09 18.04
CA GLN A 100 18.11 -7.35 19.07
C GLN A 100 18.83 -8.69 18.83
N ARG A 101 18.07 -9.78 18.63
CA ARG A 101 18.66 -11.10 18.37
C ARG A 101 19.46 -11.15 17.07
N ARG A 102 19.00 -10.44 16.04
CA ARG A 102 19.73 -10.35 14.77
C ARG A 102 21.09 -9.69 14.96
N VAL A 103 21.12 -8.51 15.60
CA VAL A 103 22.37 -7.78 15.90
C VAL A 103 23.29 -8.62 16.78
N PHE A 104 22.76 -9.29 17.80
CA PHE A 104 23.53 -10.19 18.63
C PHE A 104 24.17 -11.35 17.84
N ARG A 105 23.42 -11.94 16.91
CA ARG A 105 23.92 -13.02 16.04
C ARG A 105 25.02 -12.52 15.09
N GLU A 106 24.84 -11.34 14.49
CA GLU A 106 25.83 -10.71 13.61
C GLU A 106 27.14 -10.40 14.36
N LEU A 107 27.04 -9.85 15.57
CA LEU A 107 28.20 -9.58 16.42
C LEU A 107 28.91 -10.87 16.86
N ARG A 108 28.15 -11.92 17.17
CA ARG A 108 28.74 -13.24 17.44
C ARG A 108 29.44 -13.85 16.23
N GLY A 109 28.84 -13.74 15.04
CA GLY A 109 29.42 -14.27 13.80
C GLY A 109 30.69 -13.54 13.37
N SER A 110 30.82 -12.26 13.73
CA SER A 110 32.04 -11.46 13.49
C SER A 110 33.12 -11.65 14.57
N GLY A 111 32.90 -12.52 15.57
CA GLY A 111 33.87 -12.80 16.63
C GLY A 111 33.95 -11.75 17.73
N ALA A 112 32.93 -10.89 17.89
CA ALA A 112 32.89 -9.92 18.97
C ALA A 112 32.90 -10.62 20.36
N LYS A 113 33.78 -10.14 21.25
CA LYS A 113 33.84 -10.59 22.65
C LYS A 113 32.76 -9.89 23.47
N PHE A 114 32.16 -10.63 24.39
CA PHE A 114 31.17 -10.12 25.35
C PHE A 114 31.64 -10.45 26.77
N LYS A 115 31.40 -9.54 27.73
CA LYS A 115 31.70 -9.78 29.17
C LYS A 115 30.85 -10.90 29.77
N ARG A 116 29.65 -11.12 29.22
CA ARG A 116 28.69 -12.13 29.69
C ARG A 116 28.58 -13.29 28.69
N PRO A 117 28.24 -14.50 29.17
CA PRO A 117 28.01 -15.64 28.29
C PRO A 117 26.82 -15.42 27.35
N ALA A 118 26.91 -15.98 26.15
CA ALA A 118 25.93 -15.76 25.09
C ALA A 118 24.49 -16.16 25.47
N ARG A 119 24.34 -17.24 26.26
CA ARG A 119 23.04 -17.73 26.73
C ARG A 119 22.36 -16.72 27.64
N GLU A 120 23.12 -16.06 28.52
CA GLU A 120 22.59 -15.06 29.44
C GLU A 120 22.11 -13.82 28.68
N ILE A 121 22.91 -13.32 27.74
CA ILE A 121 22.51 -12.18 26.88
C ILE A 121 21.23 -12.52 26.11
N TYR A 122 21.10 -13.75 25.59
CA TYR A 122 19.89 -14.18 24.91
C TYR A 122 18.66 -14.21 25.82
N LEU A 123 18.82 -14.65 27.08
CA LEU A 123 17.76 -14.62 28.10
C LEU A 123 17.39 -13.18 28.50
N MET A 124 18.37 -12.29 28.62
CA MET A 124 18.14 -10.86 28.85
C MET A 124 17.34 -10.20 27.71
N ILE A 125 17.64 -10.58 26.45
CA ILE A 125 16.84 -10.17 25.29
C ILE A 125 15.41 -10.73 25.39
N LYS A 126 15.24 -12.02 25.74
CA LYS A 126 13.90 -12.63 25.95
C LYS A 126 13.11 -11.89 27.04
N GLY A 127 13.78 -11.47 28.11
CA GLY A 127 13.21 -10.71 29.23
C GLY A 127 13.00 -9.22 28.96
N ASN A 128 13.26 -8.73 27.74
CA ASN A 128 13.13 -7.30 27.37
C ASN A 128 13.97 -6.36 28.26
N TYR A 129 15.14 -6.81 28.72
CA TYR A 129 16.08 -6.01 29.51
C TYR A 129 16.60 -4.81 28.71
N PHE A 130 16.92 -5.03 27.43
CA PHE A 130 17.47 -4.00 26.54
C PHE A 130 16.38 -3.10 25.97
N ARG A 131 16.56 -1.77 26.07
CA ARG A 131 15.61 -0.78 25.52
C ARG A 131 15.67 -0.66 23.99
N GLY A 132 16.76 -1.11 23.38
CA GLY A 132 16.98 -1.06 21.93
C GLY A 132 18.14 -1.94 21.50
N LYS A 133 18.38 -2.01 20.19
CA LYS A 133 19.48 -2.81 19.64
C LYS A 133 20.87 -2.23 19.94
N ASN A 134 20.97 -0.91 20.10
CA ASN A 134 22.25 -0.23 20.34
C ASN A 134 22.90 -0.67 21.66
N TYR A 135 22.10 -1.08 22.65
CA TYR A 135 22.60 -1.60 23.93
C TYR A 135 23.47 -2.85 23.77
N ILE A 136 23.21 -3.66 22.74
CA ILE A 136 24.00 -4.86 22.48
C ILE A 136 25.38 -4.47 21.92
N SER A 137 25.44 -3.42 21.11
CA SER A 137 26.69 -2.88 20.60
C SER A 137 27.53 -2.24 21.71
N THR A 138 26.93 -1.48 22.62
CA THR A 138 27.65 -0.90 23.77
C THR A 138 28.21 -1.97 24.70
N MET A 139 27.54 -3.11 24.88
CA MET A 139 28.11 -4.24 25.66
C MET A 139 29.40 -4.80 25.05
N VAL A 140 29.55 -4.74 23.72
CA VAL A 140 30.81 -5.15 23.05
C VAL A 140 31.89 -4.10 23.29
N GLU A 141 31.55 -2.81 23.24
CA GLU A 141 32.49 -1.72 23.55
C GLU A 141 32.97 -1.79 25.00
N GLU A 142 32.04 -2.04 25.94
CA GLU A 142 32.37 -2.29 27.33
C GLU A 142 33.26 -3.51 27.52
N ALA A 143 33.13 -4.55 26.69
CA ALA A 143 33.98 -5.74 26.73
C ALA A 143 35.40 -5.52 26.21
N LYS A 144 35.62 -4.46 25.42
CA LYS A 144 36.96 -4.08 24.93
C LYS A 144 37.75 -3.24 25.95
N LYS A 145 37.04 -2.63 26.92
CA LYS A 145 37.62 -1.96 28.08
C LYS A 145 37.87 -2.95 29.20
#